data_AF-E6PXL7-F1
#
_entry.id   AF-E6PXL7-F1
#
_cell.length_a   1.000
_cell.length_b   1.000
_cell.length_c   1.000
_cell.angle_alpha   90.00
_cell.angle_beta   90.00
_cell.angle_gamma   90.00
#
_symmetry.space_group_name_H-M   'P 1'
#
loop_
_entity.id
_entity.type
_entity.pdbx_description
1 polymer ?
#
loop_
_entity_poly.entity_id
_entity_poly.type
_entity_poly.pdbx_seq_one_letter_code
_entity_poly.pdbx_strand_id
1 'polypeptide(L)'
;MHIRVISFGTNWWAMRSNDVNDPFCFRRKAAYFNAAGLMSGRRLHHSAIFPGQIRFNAKSGFDPEFPLRALGKTFLCSAPRQFAGKTHLLFERRAGEMTPDAYLVTLKSAEHGAIQFAKSGWKSAGVRPISISLRGERYEAMLLYGAGDWVESDLGLWQVDQAGCRIRLSEGALP
;
A
#
# COMPACT_ATOMS: atom_id res chain seq x y z
N MET A 1 -3.26 -14.16 4.62
CA MET A 1 -3.74 -13.01 5.43
C MET A 1 -4.78 -12.24 4.64
N HIS A 2 -5.82 -11.73 5.28
CA HIS A 2 -6.88 -10.94 4.68
C HIS A 2 -6.57 -9.45 4.83
N ILE A 3 -6.42 -8.76 3.71
CA ILE A 3 -6.07 -7.33 3.70
C ILE A 3 -7.21 -6.56 3.08
N ARG A 4 -7.74 -5.58 3.80
CA ARG A 4 -8.67 -4.60 3.25
C ARG A 4 -7.90 -3.43 2.66
N VAL A 5 -8.27 -3.02 1.45
CA VAL A 5 -7.63 -1.89 0.79
C VAL A 5 -8.35 -0.60 1.17
N ILE A 6 -7.65 0.34 1.80
CA ILE A 6 -8.15 1.70 2.07
C ILE A 6 -7.64 2.66 1.00
N SER A 7 -6.38 2.52 0.60
CA SER A 7 -5.77 3.34 -0.44
C SER A 7 -4.58 2.62 -1.08
N PHE A 8 -4.21 3.10 -2.27
CA PHE A 8 -3.05 2.65 -3.03
C PHE A 8 -2.02 3.75 -3.14
N GLY A 9 -0.78 3.36 -3.40
CA GLY A 9 0.28 4.30 -3.78
C GLY A 9 0.02 4.91 -5.17
N THR A 10 0.79 5.94 -5.49
CA THR A 10 0.67 6.67 -6.75
C THR A 10 1.30 5.93 -7.92
N ASN A 11 2.32 5.09 -7.69
CA ASN A 11 3.03 4.39 -8.76
C ASN A 11 2.31 3.10 -9.16
N TRP A 12 1.74 3.05 -10.36
CA TRP A 12 1.17 1.85 -10.97
C TRP A 12 1.93 1.46 -12.24
N TRP A 13 2.19 0.17 -12.40
CA TRP A 13 2.72 -0.37 -13.65
C TRP A 13 2.24 -1.80 -13.90
N ALA A 14 2.26 -2.21 -15.16
CA ALA A 14 1.98 -3.58 -15.56
C ALA A 14 3.26 -4.22 -16.10
N MET A 15 3.50 -5.48 -15.75
CA MET A 15 4.51 -6.32 -16.39
C MET A 15 3.79 -7.42 -17.16
N ARG A 16 4.19 -7.62 -18.40
CA ARG A 16 3.73 -8.73 -19.24
C ARG A 16 4.81 -9.82 -19.23
N SER A 17 4.40 -11.05 -19.51
CA SER A 17 5.38 -12.12 -19.73
C SER A 17 6.19 -11.79 -20.99
N ASN A 18 7.50 -11.99 -20.92
CA ASN A 18 8.39 -11.93 -22.09
C ASN A 18 8.49 -13.29 -22.79
N ASP A 19 7.74 -14.30 -22.34
CA ASP A 19 7.70 -15.62 -22.98
C ASP A 19 6.90 -15.56 -24.28
N VAL A 20 7.62 -15.48 -25.41
CA VAL A 20 7.04 -15.45 -26.75
C VAL A 20 6.38 -16.77 -27.16
N ASN A 21 6.67 -17.87 -26.46
CA ASN A 21 6.06 -19.18 -26.71
C ASN A 21 4.70 -19.34 -26.02
N ASP A 22 4.32 -18.40 -25.14
CA ASP A 22 2.98 -18.34 -24.56
C ASP A 22 2.03 -17.60 -25.51
N PRO A 23 1.07 -18.27 -26.18
CA PRO A 23 0.14 -17.63 -27.11
C PRO A 23 -0.76 -16.58 -26.45
N PHE A 24 -0.74 -16.45 -25.12
CA PHE A 24 -1.46 -15.44 -24.35
C PHE A 24 -0.55 -14.41 -23.65
N CYS A 25 0.75 -14.38 -23.95
CA CYS A 25 1.76 -13.56 -23.29
C CYS A 25 1.38 -12.06 -23.17
N PHE A 26 0.66 -11.53 -24.16
CA PHE A 26 0.20 -10.14 -24.19
C PHE A 26 -1.24 -9.90 -23.74
N ARG A 27 -2.07 -10.94 -23.57
CA ARG A 27 -3.53 -10.80 -23.40
C ARG A 27 -4.12 -11.34 -22.08
N ARG A 28 -3.48 -12.31 -21.39
CA ARG A 28 -4.11 -12.97 -20.21
C ARG A 28 -3.26 -13.07 -18.95
N LYS A 29 -1.98 -12.66 -18.97
CA LYS A 29 -1.06 -12.84 -17.82
C LYS A 29 -0.32 -11.57 -17.38
N ALA A 30 -0.91 -10.39 -17.58
CA ALA A 30 -0.33 -9.18 -17.00
C ALA A 30 -0.36 -9.26 -15.47
N ALA A 31 0.78 -8.96 -14.86
CA ALA A 31 0.90 -8.70 -13.44
C ALA A 31 0.86 -7.19 -13.22
N TYR A 32 -0.03 -6.73 -12.36
CA TYR A 32 -0.19 -5.33 -12.03
C TYR A 32 0.48 -5.07 -10.69
N PHE A 33 1.24 -3.99 -10.61
CA PHE A 33 2.01 -3.64 -9.44
C PHE A 33 1.67 -2.23 -9.00
N ASN A 34 1.72 -2.03 -7.68
CA ASN A 34 1.57 -0.73 -7.07
C ASN A 34 2.60 -0.51 -5.97
N ALA A 35 3.11 0.72 -5.88
CA ALA A 35 4.09 1.14 -4.90
C ALA A 35 3.90 2.62 -4.55
N ALA A 36 4.55 3.06 -3.48
CA ALA A 36 4.62 4.47 -3.16
C ALA A 36 5.50 5.21 -4.20
N GLY A 37 5.07 6.37 -4.64
CA GLY A 37 5.78 7.22 -5.58
C GLY A 37 5.41 8.69 -5.41
N LEU A 38 6.31 9.58 -5.82
CA LEU A 38 6.12 11.03 -5.69
C LEU A 38 5.94 11.67 -7.06
N MET A 39 4.83 12.36 -7.27
CA MET A 39 4.64 13.16 -8.49
C MET A 39 5.30 14.54 -8.35
N SER A 40 6.08 14.94 -9.34
CA SER A 40 6.54 16.31 -9.54
C SER A 40 6.01 16.82 -10.88
N GLY A 41 4.90 17.55 -10.84
CA GLY A 41 4.10 17.82 -12.03
C GLY A 41 3.64 16.52 -12.68
N ARG A 42 4.08 16.27 -13.92
CA ARG A 42 3.77 15.04 -14.67
C ARG A 42 4.81 13.92 -14.52
N ARG A 43 5.91 14.15 -13.80
CA ARG A 43 7.00 13.19 -13.66
C ARG A 43 6.85 12.40 -12.36
N LEU A 44 6.87 11.08 -12.47
CA LEU A 44 6.92 10.18 -11.32
C LEU A 44 8.37 10.02 -10.86
N HIS A 45 8.60 10.29 -9.58
CA HIS A 45 9.88 10.07 -8.90
C HIS A 45 9.75 8.89 -7.94
N HIS A 46 10.68 7.96 -8.05
CA HIS A 46 10.80 6.82 -7.14
C HIS A 46 12.05 7.00 -6.27
N SER A 47 11.90 7.78 -5.20
CA SER A 47 12.95 8.04 -4.20
C SER A 47 12.73 7.15 -2.99
N ALA A 48 12.88 5.84 -3.18
CA ALA A 48 12.52 4.85 -2.17
C ALA A 48 13.52 4.83 -1.00
N ILE A 49 13.03 5.07 0.22
CA ILE A 49 13.75 4.79 1.47
C ILE A 49 13.34 3.43 2.05
N PHE A 50 12.15 2.95 1.69
CA PHE A 50 11.71 1.59 1.95
C PHE A 50 11.20 0.99 0.64
N PRO A 51 12.00 0.18 -0.07
CA PRO A 51 11.62 -0.33 -1.37
C PRO A 51 10.66 -1.51 -1.23
N GLY A 52 9.51 -1.41 -1.89
CA GLY A 52 8.59 -2.53 -1.99
C GLY A 52 7.36 -2.22 -2.80
N GLN A 53 6.53 -3.25 -2.99
CA GLN A 53 5.45 -3.27 -3.95
C GLN A 53 4.39 -4.32 -3.59
N ILE A 54 3.16 -4.00 -3.95
CA ILE A 54 2.08 -4.99 -4.01
C ILE A 54 1.92 -5.49 -5.44
N ARG A 55 1.40 -6.70 -5.61
CA ARG A 55 1.13 -7.31 -6.91
C ARG A 55 -0.29 -7.88 -6.95
N PHE A 56 -0.98 -7.62 -8.05
CA PHE A 56 -2.20 -8.31 -8.45
C PHE A 56 -1.92 -9.13 -9.71
N ASN A 57 -2.50 -10.33 -9.79
CA ASN A 57 -2.56 -11.10 -11.04
C ASN A 57 -3.98 -11.03 -11.60
N ALA A 58 -4.18 -11.33 -12.88
CA ALA A 58 -5.50 -11.30 -13.52
C ALA A 58 -6.58 -12.14 -12.80
N LYS A 59 -6.19 -13.22 -12.10
CA LYS A 59 -7.12 -14.09 -11.35
C LYS A 59 -7.49 -13.55 -9.96
N SER A 60 -6.94 -12.42 -9.52
CA SER A 60 -7.16 -11.94 -8.15
C SER A 60 -8.53 -11.28 -7.95
N GLY A 61 -9.30 -11.06 -9.01
CA GLY A 61 -10.53 -10.26 -8.95
C GLY A 61 -10.26 -8.74 -8.88
N PHE A 62 -9.01 -8.33 -9.13
CA PHE A 62 -8.62 -6.94 -9.37
C PHE A 62 -8.90 -6.55 -10.82
N ASP A 63 -9.52 -5.39 -10.98
CA ASP A 63 -9.82 -4.78 -12.28
C ASP A 63 -8.80 -3.66 -12.53
N PRO A 64 -7.83 -3.87 -13.44
CA PRO A 64 -6.75 -2.92 -13.70
C PRO A 64 -7.21 -1.66 -14.45
N GLU A 65 -8.35 -1.71 -15.15
CA GLU A 65 -8.92 -0.52 -15.80
C GLU A 65 -9.59 0.40 -14.76
N PHE A 66 -10.06 -0.19 -13.66
CA PHE A 66 -10.75 0.52 -12.58
C PHE A 66 -10.15 0.16 -11.21
N PRO A 67 -8.87 0.50 -10.94
CA PRO A 67 -8.17 0.09 -9.72
C PRO A 67 -8.87 0.58 -8.45
N LEU A 68 -9.50 1.75 -8.51
CA LEU A 68 -10.25 2.33 -7.39
C LEU A 68 -11.46 1.49 -6.96
N ARG A 69 -11.97 0.60 -7.82
CA ARG A 69 -13.00 -0.37 -7.41
C ARG A 69 -12.48 -1.37 -6.37
N ALA A 70 -11.18 -1.48 -6.15
CA ALA A 70 -10.62 -2.33 -5.11
C ALA A 70 -10.65 -1.69 -3.72
N LEU A 71 -10.87 -0.38 -3.61
CA LEU A 71 -11.01 0.30 -2.32
C LEU A 71 -12.22 -0.25 -1.55
N GLY A 72 -12.05 -0.41 -0.23
CA GLY A 72 -13.02 -1.05 0.67
C GLY A 72 -13.11 -2.57 0.56
N LYS A 73 -12.53 -3.19 -0.48
CA LYS A 73 -12.57 -4.64 -0.66
C LYS A 73 -11.46 -5.34 0.12
N THR A 74 -11.77 -6.54 0.59
CA THR A 74 -10.82 -7.44 1.25
C THR A 74 -10.29 -8.48 0.27
N PHE A 75 -8.99 -8.78 0.36
CA PHE A 75 -8.30 -9.77 -0.46
C PHE A 75 -7.54 -10.76 0.42
N LEU A 76 -7.56 -12.03 0.02
CA LEU A 76 -6.58 -13.00 0.49
C LEU A 76 -5.22 -12.64 -0.13
N CYS A 77 -4.23 -12.47 0.73
CA CYS A 77 -2.88 -12.08 0.37
C CYS A 77 -1.84 -13.00 1.00
N SER A 78 -0.69 -13.11 0.35
CA SER A 78 0.50 -13.70 0.95
C SER A 78 0.96 -12.87 2.15
N ALA A 79 1.77 -13.44 3.03
CA ALA A 79 2.53 -12.60 3.95
C ALA A 79 3.50 -11.67 3.17
N PRO A 80 3.81 -10.47 3.66
CA PRO A 80 4.89 -9.66 3.12
C PRO A 80 6.21 -10.44 3.18
N ARG A 81 6.92 -10.52 2.07
CA ARG A 81 8.20 -11.23 1.96
C ARG A 81 9.28 -10.33 1.39
N GLN A 82 10.50 -10.48 1.87
CA GLN A 82 11.65 -9.82 1.24
C GLN A 82 12.11 -10.63 0.02
N PHE A 83 12.24 -9.97 -1.12
CA PHE A 83 12.78 -10.55 -2.34
C PHE A 83 13.57 -9.48 -3.10
N ALA A 84 14.81 -9.81 -3.50
CA ALA A 84 15.71 -8.90 -4.20
C ALA A 84 15.85 -7.52 -3.53
N GLY A 85 15.93 -7.51 -2.19
CA GLY A 85 16.05 -6.28 -1.39
C GLY A 85 14.79 -5.42 -1.28
N LYS A 86 13.63 -5.93 -1.72
CA LYS A 86 12.34 -5.23 -1.68
C LYS A 86 11.29 -6.04 -0.94
N THR A 87 10.34 -5.36 -0.31
CA THR A 87 9.15 -6.02 0.24
C THR A 87 8.15 -6.30 -0.87
N HIS A 88 7.70 -7.55 -0.96
CA HIS A 88 6.69 -8.00 -1.92
C HIS A 88 5.46 -8.52 -1.19
N LEU A 89 4.29 -8.08 -1.62
CA LEU A 89 3.00 -8.55 -1.14
C LEU A 89 2.13 -8.96 -2.33
N LEU A 90 1.71 -10.22 -2.38
CA LEU A 90 0.84 -10.72 -3.44
C LEU A 90 -0.61 -10.72 -2.98
N PHE A 91 -1.47 -10.06 -3.75
CA PHE A 91 -2.93 -10.14 -3.63
C PHE A 91 -3.41 -11.31 -4.51
N GLU A 92 -3.79 -12.41 -3.87
CA GLU A 92 -4.05 -13.69 -4.52
C GLU A 92 -5.45 -13.76 -5.11
N ARG A 93 -6.46 -13.41 -4.31
CA ARG A 93 -7.88 -13.38 -4.71
C ARG A 93 -8.71 -12.48 -3.81
N ARG A 94 -9.79 -11.94 -4.37
CA ARG A 94 -10.81 -11.23 -3.62
C ARG A 94 -11.47 -12.18 -2.61
N ALA A 95 -11.59 -11.70 -1.37
CA ALA A 95 -12.35 -12.38 -0.32
C ALA A 95 -13.78 -11.82 -0.26
N GLY A 96 -14.67 -12.57 0.38
CA GLY A 96 -16.01 -12.09 0.72
C GLY A 96 -15.97 -11.05 1.84
N GLU A 97 -17.13 -10.73 2.40
CA GLU A 97 -17.21 -9.90 3.59
C GLU A 97 -16.66 -10.65 4.80
N MET A 98 -15.53 -10.17 5.31
CA MET A 98 -14.90 -10.70 6.51
C MET A 98 -14.04 -9.64 7.18
N THR A 99 -13.74 -9.89 8.46
CA THR A 99 -12.82 -9.07 9.25
C THR A 99 -11.41 -9.18 8.67
N PRO A 100 -10.77 -8.06 8.29
CA PRO A 100 -9.41 -8.09 7.76
C PRO A 100 -8.38 -8.26 8.87
N ASP A 101 -7.30 -8.98 8.57
CA ASP A 101 -6.11 -9.09 9.43
C ASP A 101 -5.29 -7.79 9.42
N ALA A 102 -5.36 -7.03 8.32
CA ALA A 102 -4.66 -5.77 8.14
C ALA A 102 -5.34 -4.86 7.11
N TYR A 103 -4.94 -3.59 7.10
CA TYR A 103 -5.43 -2.57 6.17
C TYR A 103 -4.28 -1.99 5.36
N LEU A 104 -4.39 -1.98 4.04
CA LEU A 104 -3.44 -1.29 3.18
C LEU A 104 -3.80 0.20 3.10
N VAL A 105 -2.91 1.04 3.61
CA VAL A 105 -3.10 2.49 3.70
C VAL A 105 -1.91 3.20 3.07
N THR A 106 -2.17 4.29 2.37
CA THR A 106 -1.17 5.21 1.87
C THR A 106 -1.32 6.57 2.54
N LEU A 107 -0.27 7.01 3.24
CA LEU A 107 -0.16 8.36 3.79
C LEU A 107 0.69 9.24 2.88
N LYS A 108 0.41 10.53 2.89
CA LYS A 108 1.10 11.55 2.09
C LYS A 108 1.34 12.80 2.93
N SER A 109 2.55 13.35 2.85
CA SER A 109 2.93 14.61 3.52
C SER A 109 1.89 15.72 3.45
N ALA A 110 1.32 16.00 2.27
CA ALA A 110 0.35 17.09 2.07
C ALA A 110 -1.01 16.88 2.77
N GLU A 111 -1.37 15.63 3.06
CA GLU A 111 -2.67 15.27 3.64
C GLU A 111 -2.52 14.84 5.11
N HIS A 112 -1.35 14.32 5.48
CA HIS A 112 -1.13 13.60 6.73
C HIS A 112 0.00 14.18 7.59
N GLY A 113 0.54 15.34 7.22
CA GLY A 113 1.61 15.98 7.98
C GLY A 113 2.97 15.31 7.79
N ALA A 114 4.02 15.89 8.36
CA ALA A 114 5.38 15.38 8.31
C ALA A 114 5.56 14.15 9.22
N ILE A 115 6.24 13.12 8.71
CA ILE A 115 6.63 11.93 9.48
C ILE A 115 8.15 11.87 9.57
N GLN A 116 8.68 11.74 10.77
CA GLN A 116 10.11 11.57 11.01
C GLN A 116 10.52 10.09 10.88
N PHE A 117 10.60 9.57 9.66
CA PHE A 117 10.90 8.15 9.41
C PHE A 117 12.23 7.64 10.00
N ALA A 118 13.19 8.54 10.28
CA ALA A 118 14.47 8.21 10.90
C ALA A 118 14.41 8.08 12.43
N LYS A 119 13.40 8.66 13.08
CA LYS A 119 13.23 8.61 14.54
C LYS A 119 12.50 7.32 14.92
N SER A 120 12.95 6.60 15.94
CA SER A 120 12.16 5.48 16.47
C SER A 120 10.80 5.97 17.00
N GLY A 121 9.78 5.09 16.97
CA GLY A 121 8.47 5.40 17.54
C GLY A 121 7.50 6.15 16.62
N TRP A 122 7.87 6.48 15.37
CA TRP A 122 6.95 7.10 14.40
C TRP A 122 5.73 6.24 14.03
N LYS A 123 5.69 4.98 14.47
CA LYS A 123 4.61 4.03 14.25
C LYS A 123 4.52 3.03 15.39
N SER A 124 3.35 2.44 15.60
CA SER A 124 3.19 1.28 16.47
C SER A 124 3.87 0.03 15.89
N ALA A 125 3.97 -1.03 16.71
CA ALA A 125 4.63 -2.28 16.34
C ALA A 125 3.90 -3.03 15.20
N GLY A 126 2.56 -2.97 15.17
CA GLY A 126 1.78 -3.70 14.17
C GLY A 126 1.67 -3.00 12.80
N VAL A 127 2.10 -1.73 12.69
CA VAL A 127 2.28 -1.09 11.37
C VAL A 127 3.51 -1.63 10.66
N ARG A 128 3.34 -2.13 9.44
CA ARG A 128 4.44 -2.63 8.59
C ARG A 128 4.58 -1.80 7.32
N PRO A 129 5.72 -1.15 7.07
CA PRO A 129 5.98 -0.53 5.79
C PRO A 129 5.95 -1.54 4.63
N ILE A 130 5.31 -1.17 3.53
CA ILE A 130 5.39 -1.91 2.27
C ILE A 130 6.24 -1.14 1.27
N SER A 131 6.03 0.17 1.14
CA SER A 131 6.74 1.02 0.20
C SER A 131 6.75 2.45 0.72
N ILE A 132 7.91 3.10 0.80
CA ILE A 132 8.00 4.51 1.20
C ILE A 132 8.93 5.25 0.24
N SER A 133 8.38 6.26 -0.42
CA SER A 133 9.11 7.23 -1.23
C SER A 133 9.22 8.55 -0.48
N LEU A 134 10.44 9.05 -0.30
CA LEU A 134 10.74 10.30 0.41
C LEU A 134 11.69 11.16 -0.42
N ARG A 135 11.37 12.45 -0.57
CA ARG A 135 12.22 13.45 -1.23
C ARG A 135 12.04 14.81 -0.57
N GLY A 136 13.08 15.25 0.15
CA GLY A 136 12.95 16.42 1.02
C GLY A 136 11.87 16.14 2.07
N GLU A 137 10.96 17.09 2.27
CA GLU A 137 9.83 16.95 3.20
C GLU A 137 8.63 16.18 2.60
N ARG A 138 8.66 15.91 1.30
CA ARG A 138 7.56 15.23 0.61
C ARG A 138 7.72 13.73 0.71
N TYR A 139 6.68 13.05 1.16
CA TYR A 139 6.62 11.59 1.15
C TYR A 139 5.28 11.06 0.65
N GLU A 140 5.35 9.82 0.19
CA GLU A 140 4.23 8.89 0.11
C GLU A 140 4.66 7.58 0.79
N ALA A 141 3.84 7.10 1.72
CA ALA A 141 4.14 5.92 2.54
C ALA A 141 2.96 4.95 2.46
N MET A 142 3.17 3.84 1.77
CA MET A 142 2.24 2.72 1.68
C MET A 142 2.57 1.68 2.75
N LEU A 143 1.63 1.46 3.67
CA LEU A 143 1.79 0.76 4.93
C LEU A 143 0.67 -0.27 5.11
N LEU A 144 0.95 -1.34 5.85
CA LEU A 144 -0.06 -2.22 6.41
C LEU A 144 -0.30 -1.87 7.87
N TYR A 145 -1.53 -1.54 8.21
CA TYR A 145 -1.99 -1.33 9.59
C TYR A 145 -2.62 -2.60 10.13
N GLY A 146 -2.28 -3.02 11.35
CA GLY A 146 -3.15 -3.90 12.13
C GLY A 146 -4.33 -3.12 12.73
N ALA A 147 -5.23 -3.82 13.41
CA ALA A 147 -6.36 -3.20 14.08
C ALA A 147 -5.87 -2.35 15.28
N GLY A 148 -6.29 -1.08 15.34
CA GLY A 148 -5.90 -0.15 16.42
C GLY A 148 -4.46 0.39 16.32
N ASP A 149 -3.68 -0.06 15.34
CA ASP A 149 -2.33 0.43 15.10
C ASP A 149 -2.33 1.86 14.54
N TRP A 150 -1.21 2.56 14.74
CA TRP A 150 -1.09 3.99 14.43
C TRP A 150 0.24 4.38 13.80
N VAL A 151 0.24 5.52 13.11
CA VAL A 151 1.42 6.25 12.64
C VAL A 151 1.38 7.66 13.18
N GLU A 152 2.48 8.14 13.73
CA GLU A 152 2.63 9.49 14.24
C GLU A 152 3.19 10.42 13.16
N SER A 153 2.54 11.57 13.03
CA SER A 153 2.97 12.73 12.26
C SER A 153 3.01 13.96 13.16
N ASP A 154 3.51 15.08 12.66
CA ASP A 154 3.40 16.38 13.33
C ASP A 154 1.94 16.84 13.56
N LEU A 155 0.97 16.31 12.82
CA LEU A 155 -0.46 16.56 13.04
C LEU A 155 -1.07 15.67 14.15
N GLY A 156 -0.37 14.60 14.56
CA GLY A 156 -0.83 13.62 15.54
C GLY A 156 -0.86 12.19 15.00
N LEU A 157 -1.67 11.34 15.64
CA LEU A 157 -1.74 9.91 15.37
C LEU A 157 -2.78 9.57 14.30
N TRP A 158 -2.35 8.90 13.24
CA TRP A 158 -3.20 8.39 12.17
C TRP A 158 -3.55 6.93 12.42
N GLN A 159 -4.84 6.63 12.47
CA GLN A 159 -5.39 5.29 12.69
C GLN A 159 -6.47 4.96 11.67
N VAL A 160 -6.66 3.67 11.42
CA VAL A 160 -7.80 3.20 10.64
C VAL A 160 -9.06 3.37 11.50
N ASP A 161 -10.13 3.92 10.91
CA ASP A 161 -11.37 4.11 11.65
C ASP A 161 -12.06 2.79 12.01
N GLN A 162 -13.04 2.84 12.92
CA GLN A 162 -13.75 1.64 13.39
C GLN A 162 -14.44 0.86 12.27
N ALA A 163 -14.86 1.55 11.20
CA ALA A 163 -15.47 0.91 10.04
C ALA A 163 -14.44 0.21 9.13
N GLY A 164 -13.15 0.48 9.32
CA GLY A 164 -12.07 -0.09 8.52
C GLY A 164 -12.07 0.42 7.09
N CYS A 165 -12.60 1.63 6.84
CA CYS A 165 -12.82 2.14 5.48
C CYS A 165 -11.95 3.35 5.14
N ARG A 166 -11.39 4.02 6.14
CA ARG A 166 -10.52 5.20 5.97
C ARG A 166 -9.51 5.31 7.10
N ILE A 167 -8.44 6.06 6.84
CA ILE A 167 -7.56 6.57 7.87
C ILE A 167 -8.15 7.87 8.45
N ARG A 168 -7.99 8.10 9.75
CA ARG A 168 -8.37 9.34 10.43
C ARG A 168 -7.27 9.75 11.41
N LEU A 169 -7.20 11.05 11.65
CA LEU A 169 -6.44 11.60 12.75
C LEU A 169 -7.20 11.31 14.05
N SER A 170 -6.52 10.76 15.04
CA SER A 170 -7.09 10.49 16.35
C SER A 170 -7.27 11.81 17.11
N GLU A 171 -8.51 12.14 17.46
CA GLU A 171 -8.83 13.26 18.34
C GLU A 171 -8.66 12.80 19.79
N GLY A 172 -7.45 12.94 20.35
CA GLY A 172 -7.19 12.65 21.77
C GLY A 172 -5.72 12.47 22.09
N ALA A 173 -5.26 13.12 23.17
CA ALA A 173 -3.91 13.03 23.70
C ALA A 173 -3.51 11.57 24.00
N LEU A 174 -2.21 11.27 23.83
CA LEU A 174 -1.59 10.02 24.27
C LEU A 174 -2.05 9.67 25.70
N PRO A 175 -2.43 8.41 26.00
CA PRO A 175 -2.56 7.96 27.38
C PRO A 175 -1.21 8.03 28.12
#